data_AF-T1AUT2-F1
#
_entry.id   AF-T1AUT2-F1
#
_cell.length_a   1.000
_cell.length_b   1.000
_cell.length_c   1.000
_cell.angle_alpha   90.00
_cell.angle_beta   90.00
_cell.angle_gamma   90.00
#
_symmetry.space_group_name_H-M   'P 1'
#
loop_
_entity.id
_entity.type
_entity.pdbx_description
1 polymer ?
#
loop_
_entity_poly.entity_id
_entity_poly.type
_entity_poly.pdbx_seq_one_letter_code
_entity_poly.pdbx_strand_id
1 'polypeptide(L)'
;TGLQVIAATGPYKSDTRTRTSYRSDPVAADRMIGIMRKKGLIYLGEWHTHPERHPQPSGSDVDTFVRLCAHSEHASVTLILAIQGQVAMPLGLSILTLEVNRLEQWAVSD
;
A
#
# COMPACT_ATOMS: atom_id res chain seq x y z
N THR A 1 0.84 22.01 -0.70
CA THR A 1 -0.33 21.10 -0.63
C THR A 1 0.22 19.72 -0.34
N GLY A 2 -0.13 19.10 0.78
CA GLY A 2 0.39 17.78 1.17
C GLY A 2 -0.53 16.65 0.76
N LEU A 3 0.00 15.43 0.69
CA LEU A 3 -0.77 14.21 0.52
C LEU A 3 -1.22 13.71 1.90
N GLN A 4 -2.48 13.29 2.03
CA GLN A 4 -3.02 12.75 3.29
C GLN A 4 -3.69 11.41 3.05
N VAL A 5 -3.33 10.41 3.86
CA VAL A 5 -4.02 9.12 3.89
C VAL A 5 -5.27 9.25 4.76
N ILE A 6 -6.45 9.16 4.15
CA ILE A 6 -7.75 9.31 4.83
C ILE A 6 -8.34 7.95 5.25
N ALA A 7 -8.04 6.90 4.49
CA ALA A 7 -8.57 5.56 4.75
C ALA A 7 -7.60 4.49 4.23
N ALA A 8 -7.52 3.38 4.97
CA ALA A 8 -6.98 2.11 4.50
C ALA A 8 -8.14 1.11 4.38
N THR A 9 -8.31 0.50 3.22
CA THR A 9 -9.42 -0.43 2.93
C THR A 9 -8.95 -1.86 2.75
N GLY A 10 -9.87 -2.81 2.84
CA GLY A 10 -9.54 -4.22 2.94
C GLY A 10 -9.09 -4.56 4.36
N PRO A 11 -8.69 -5.82 4.61
CA PRO A 11 -8.77 -6.97 3.71
C PRO A 11 -10.24 -7.35 3.41
N TYR A 12 -10.48 -7.96 2.27
CA TYR A 12 -11.76 -8.49 1.81
C TYR A 12 -11.84 -10.01 2.04
N LYS A 13 -13.06 -10.55 2.09
CA LYS A 13 -13.27 -11.99 2.29
C LYS A 13 -12.69 -12.86 1.17
N SER A 14 -12.56 -12.30 -0.03
CA SER A 14 -12.04 -12.99 -1.21
C SER A 14 -10.51 -12.89 -1.37
N ASP A 15 -9.84 -12.13 -0.50
CA ASP A 15 -8.38 -12.08 -0.50
C ASP A 15 -7.79 -13.41 -0.02
N THR A 16 -6.67 -13.82 -0.61
CA THR A 16 -5.92 -14.99 -0.14
C THR A 16 -4.86 -14.54 0.84
N ARG A 17 -4.90 -15.08 2.06
CA ARG A 17 -4.04 -14.62 3.17
C ARG A 17 -3.49 -15.81 3.94
N THR A 18 -2.18 -15.83 4.15
CA THR A 18 -1.52 -16.70 5.12
C THR A 18 -0.81 -15.83 6.15
N ARG A 19 -0.14 -16.45 7.12
CA ARG A 19 0.68 -15.72 8.09
C ARG A 19 1.80 -14.90 7.43
N THR A 20 2.27 -15.31 6.24
CA THR A 20 3.45 -14.75 5.58
C THR A 20 3.22 -14.38 4.13
N SER A 21 1.97 -14.39 3.65
CA SER A 21 1.67 -14.02 2.27
C SER A 21 0.30 -13.36 2.17
N TYR A 22 0.21 -12.39 1.26
CA TYR A 22 -1.02 -11.70 0.92
C TYR A 22 -1.18 -11.67 -0.60
N ARG A 23 -2.39 -11.96 -1.09
CA ARG A 23 -2.78 -11.74 -2.48
C ARG A 23 -4.17 -11.10 -2.48
N SER A 24 -4.21 -9.87 -2.99
CA SER A 24 -5.43 -9.08 -3.15
C SER A 24 -6.36 -9.70 -4.19
N ASP A 25 -7.66 -9.68 -3.95
CA ASP A 25 -8.67 -9.87 -4.99
C ASP A 25 -8.86 -8.54 -5.76
N PRO A 26 -8.42 -8.46 -7.03
CA PRO A 26 -8.49 -7.22 -7.80
C PRO A 26 -9.93 -6.74 -8.01
N VAL A 27 -10.91 -7.63 -8.09
CA VAL A 27 -12.32 -7.24 -8.32
C VAL A 27 -12.91 -6.58 -7.07
N ALA A 28 -12.57 -7.10 -5.88
CA ALA A 28 -12.98 -6.51 -4.63
C ALA A 28 -12.28 -5.16 -4.38
N ALA A 29 -10.98 -5.09 -4.67
CA ALA A 29 -10.18 -3.87 -4.57
C ALA A 29 -10.71 -2.76 -5.48
N ASP A 30 -10.90 -3.05 -6.78
CA ASP A 30 -11.42 -2.08 -7.76
C ASP A 30 -12.82 -1.56 -7.39
N ARG A 31 -13.69 -2.44 -6.89
CA ARG A 31 -15.00 -2.04 -6.39
C ARG A 31 -14.87 -1.03 -5.25
N MET A 32 -13.97 -1.26 -4.31
CA MET A 32 -13.75 -0.36 -3.19
C MET A 32 -13.12 0.97 -3.63
N ILE A 33 -12.16 0.93 -4.57
CA ILE A 33 -11.60 2.14 -5.20
C ILE A 33 -12.73 2.97 -5.82
N GLY A 34 -13.64 2.33 -6.55
CA GLY A 34 -14.82 3.01 -7.11
C GLY A 34 -15.75 3.62 -6.06
N ILE A 35 -15.96 2.94 -4.93
CA ILE A 35 -16.76 3.46 -3.81
C ILE A 35 -16.08 4.67 -3.16
N MET A 36 -14.78 4.60 -2.90
CA MET A 36 -14.02 5.71 -2.29
C MET A 36 -13.90 6.91 -3.24
N ARG A 37 -13.77 6.66 -4.54
CA ARG A 37 -13.82 7.70 -5.58
C ARG A 37 -15.13 8.48 -5.56
N LYS A 38 -16.27 7.80 -5.39
CA LYS A 38 -17.59 8.46 -5.24
C LYS A 38 -17.69 9.32 -3.97
N LYS A 39 -16.81 9.10 -2.98
CA LYS A 39 -16.68 9.92 -1.77
C LYS A 39 -15.63 11.03 -1.90
N GLY A 40 -15.07 11.25 -3.09
CA GLY A 40 -14.07 12.28 -3.34
C GLY A 40 -12.64 11.89 -2.93
N LEU A 41 -12.37 10.62 -2.65
CA LEU A 41 -11.01 10.14 -2.35
C LEU A 41 -10.32 9.61 -3.61
N ILE A 42 -8.99 9.73 -3.63
CA ILE A 42 -8.15 9.13 -4.68
C ILE A 42 -7.45 7.89 -4.13
N TYR A 43 -7.13 6.96 -5.02
CA TYR A 43 -6.34 5.80 -4.67
C TYR A 43 -4.86 6.22 -4.52
N LEU A 44 -4.28 5.93 -3.36
CA LEU A 44 -2.91 6.32 -3.01
C LEU A 44 -1.91 5.17 -3.09
N GLY A 45 -2.35 3.92 -3.22
CA GLY A 45 -1.47 2.75 -3.31
C GLY A 45 -1.90 1.61 -2.41
N GLU A 46 -0.94 0.77 -2.04
CA GLU A 46 -1.18 -0.50 -1.35
C GLU A 46 -0.70 -0.46 0.10
N TRP A 47 -1.26 -1.36 0.91
CA TRP A 47 -0.77 -1.60 2.25
C TRP A 47 -0.89 -3.07 2.61
N HIS A 48 0.02 -3.56 3.45
CA HIS A 48 -0.08 -4.91 4.02
C HIS A 48 0.67 -5.02 5.34
N THR A 49 0.53 -6.19 5.98
CA THR A 49 1.19 -6.48 7.25
C THR A 49 2.31 -7.49 7.08
N HIS A 50 3.35 -7.31 7.88
CA HIS A 50 4.51 -8.18 7.96
C HIS A 50 4.55 -8.86 9.33
N PRO A 51 4.96 -10.14 9.43
CA PRO A 51 5.14 -10.81 10.71
C PRO A 51 6.40 -10.32 11.45
N GLU A 52 7.27 -9.54 10.83
CA GLU A 52 8.44 -8.97 11.48
C GLU A 52 8.09 -7.86 12.47
N ARG A 53 8.93 -7.67 13.50
CA ARG A 53 8.80 -6.54 14.42
C ARG A 53 9.04 -5.20 13.73
N HIS A 54 10.16 -5.10 13.00
CA HIS A 54 10.54 -3.91 12.24
C HIS A 54 10.45 -4.28 10.75
N PRO A 55 9.35 -3.93 10.07
CA PRO A 55 9.14 -4.37 8.70
C PRO A 55 10.12 -3.69 7.76
N GLN A 56 10.53 -4.41 6.72
CA GLN A 56 11.21 -3.84 5.56
C GLN A 56 10.54 -4.42 4.31
N PRO A 57 10.40 -3.65 3.24
CA PRO A 57 9.90 -4.19 1.98
C PRO A 57 10.84 -5.27 1.47
N SER A 58 10.29 -6.42 1.12
CA SER A 58 11.01 -7.47 0.42
C SER A 58 11.25 -7.08 -1.05
N GLY A 59 12.18 -7.77 -1.72
CA GLY A 59 12.36 -7.59 -3.16
C GLY A 59 11.08 -7.86 -3.95
N SER A 60 10.29 -8.85 -3.54
CA SER A 60 8.97 -9.13 -4.14
C SER A 60 7.96 -7.99 -3.92
N ASP A 61 7.98 -7.33 -2.77
CA ASP A 61 7.09 -6.18 -2.51
C ASP A 61 7.41 -5.04 -3.48
N VAL A 62 8.71 -4.74 -3.66
CA VAL A 62 9.19 -3.71 -4.59
C VAL A 62 8.79 -4.05 -6.04
N ASP A 63 9.04 -5.29 -6.47
CA ASP A 63 8.73 -5.73 -7.83
C ASP A 63 7.23 -5.66 -8.13
N THR A 64 6.38 -6.11 -7.20
CA THR A 64 4.92 -6.03 -7.33
C THR A 64 4.46 -4.57 -7.36
N PHE A 65 5.02 -3.71 -6.50
CA PHE A 65 4.65 -2.31 -6.42
C PHE A 65 5.02 -1.53 -7.69
N VAL A 66 6.21 -1.77 -8.24
CA VAL A 66 6.63 -1.17 -9.53
C VAL A 66 5.72 -1.63 -10.67
N ARG A 67 5.38 -2.93 -10.73
CA ARG A 67 4.45 -3.46 -11.74
C ARG A 67 3.07 -2.83 -11.62
N LEU A 68 2.56 -2.63 -10.40
CA LEU A 68 1.28 -1.98 -10.17
C LEU A 68 1.25 -0.56 -10.74
N CYS A 69 2.31 0.22 -10.51
CA CYS A 69 2.43 1.57 -11.06
C CYS A 69 2.40 1.59 -12.59
N ALA A 70 3.06 0.62 -13.24
CA ALA A 70 3.12 0.56 -14.70
C ALA A 70 1.77 0.20 -15.36
N HIS A 71 0.85 -0.44 -14.62
CA HIS A 71 -0.41 -0.96 -15.17
C HIS A 71 -1.67 -0.28 -14.61
N SER A 72 -1.53 0.68 -13.68
CA SER A 72 -2.68 1.29 -13.02
C SER A 72 -3.17 2.53 -13.75
N GLU A 73 -4.35 2.43 -14.37
CA GLU A 73 -5.10 3.59 -14.93
C GLU A 73 -5.70 4.50 -13.83
N HIS A 74 -5.53 4.12 -12.57
CA HIS A 74 -6.10 4.79 -11.40
C HIS A 74 -5.03 5.36 -10.46
N ALA A 75 -3.77 5.33 -10.88
CA ALA A 75 -2.65 5.79 -10.07
C ALA A 75 -2.69 7.31 -9.86
N SER A 76 -2.45 7.70 -8.61
CA SER A 76 -1.94 9.03 -8.28
C SER A 76 -0.56 9.24 -8.93
N VAL A 77 -0.14 10.50 -9.08
CA VAL A 77 1.23 10.87 -9.50
C VAL A 77 2.29 10.21 -8.61
N THR A 78 1.93 9.99 -7.34
CA THR A 78 2.73 9.30 -6.34
C THR A 78 1.92 8.14 -5.77
N LEU A 79 2.44 6.91 -5.86
CA LEU A 79 1.91 5.76 -5.14
C LEU A 79 2.67 5.57 -3.82
N ILE A 80 1.97 5.04 -2.82
CA ILE A 80 2.48 4.68 -1.49
C ILE A 80 2.35 3.17 -1.31
N LEU A 81 3.39 2.54 -0.79
CA LEU A 81 3.36 1.21 -0.21
C LEU A 81 3.60 1.34 1.30
N ALA A 82 2.60 0.97 2.10
CA ALA A 82 2.70 0.97 3.56
C ALA A 82 2.76 -0.45 4.13
N ILE A 83 3.79 -0.73 4.92
CA ILE A 83 3.98 -2.06 5.53
C ILE A 83 4.02 -1.93 7.05
N GLN A 84 3.05 -2.54 7.73
CA GLN A 84 2.94 -2.55 9.18
C GLN A 84 3.49 -3.87 9.76
N GLY A 85 4.46 -3.77 10.67
CA GLY A 85 5.00 -4.89 11.44
C GLY A 85 4.28 -5.07 12.78
N GLN A 86 4.92 -5.78 13.71
CA GLN A 86 4.31 -6.14 14.99
C GLN A 86 4.44 -5.07 16.10
N VAL A 87 5.24 -4.02 15.90
CA VAL A 87 5.41 -2.95 16.91
C VAL A 87 4.68 -1.68 16.50
N ALA A 88 4.51 -0.75 17.44
CA ALA A 88 3.89 0.53 17.17
C ALA A 88 4.76 1.42 16.27
N MET A 89 4.15 2.45 15.68
CA MET A 89 4.87 3.52 15.00
C MET A 89 5.83 4.24 15.97
N PRO A 90 6.93 4.83 15.46
CA PRO A 90 7.32 4.84 14.04
C PRO A 90 8.03 3.54 13.60
N LEU A 91 8.61 2.79 14.53
CA LEU A 91 9.47 1.63 14.24
C LEU A 91 8.75 0.46 13.55
N GLY A 92 7.43 0.37 13.72
CA GLY A 92 6.59 -0.66 13.13
C GLY A 92 6.03 -0.34 11.76
N LEU A 93 6.31 0.83 11.18
CA LEU A 93 5.80 1.22 9.88
C LEU A 93 6.95 1.50 8.91
N SER A 94 6.92 0.84 7.76
CA SER A 94 7.78 1.17 6.63
C SER A 94 6.93 1.76 5.51
N ILE A 95 7.38 2.90 4.96
CA ILE A 95 6.72 3.59 3.85
C ILE A 95 7.67 3.66 2.67
N LEU A 96 7.21 3.16 1.51
CA LEU A 96 7.83 3.38 0.22
C LEU A 96 6.91 4.26 -0.64
N THR A 97 7.51 5.18 -1.38
CA THR A 97 6.82 5.93 -2.42
C THR A 97 7.41 5.63 -3.77
N LEU A 98 6.54 5.57 -4.79
CA LEU A 98 6.93 5.50 -6.18
C LEU A 98 6.33 6.69 -6.92
N GLU A 99 7.23 7.59 -7.32
CA GLU A 99 6.96 8.64 -8.30
C GLU A 99 7.60 8.23 -9.62
N VAL A 100 7.34 8.95 -10.72
CA VAL A 100 7.83 8.62 -12.08
C VAL A 100 9.30 8.14 -12.05
N ASN A 101 9.50 6.82 -12.12
CA ASN A 101 10.78 6.10 -12.02
C ASN A 101 11.65 6.39 -10.78
N ARG A 102 11.07 6.91 -9.68
CA ARG A 102 11.77 7.17 -8.42
C ARG A 102 11.10 6.42 -7.28
N LEU A 103 11.77 5.36 -6.82
CA LEU A 103 11.42 4.65 -5.60
C LEU A 103 12.17 5.27 -4.42
N GLU A 104 11.47 5.59 -3.34
CA GLU A 104 12.06 6.19 -2.14
C GLU A 104 11.46 5.57 -0.89
N GLN A 105 12.31 5.21 0.07
CA GLN A 105 11.88 4.76 1.40
C GLN A 105 11.96 5.92 2.38
N TRP A 106 10.89 6.13 3.13
CA TRP A 106 10.77 7.27 4.02
C TRP A 106 11.17 6.90 5.44
N ALA A 107 11.84 7.82 6.12
CA ALA A 107 11.95 7.79 7.57
C ALA A 107 10.59 8.19 8.17
N VAL A 108 10.04 7.34 9.03
CA VAL A 108 8.77 7.61 9.71
C VAL A 108 9.08 8.25 11.08
N SER A 109 8.35 9.31 11.42
CA SER A 109 8.41 9.98 12.72
C SER A 109 7.01 10.13 13.32
N ASP A 110 6.95 10.35 14.63
CA ASP A 110 5.70 10.71 15.34
C ASP A 110 5.24 12.13 15.00
#